data_AF-A0A932JBB3-F1
#
_entry.id   AF-A0A932JBB3-F1
#
_cell.length_a   1.000
_cell.length_b   1.000
_cell.length_c   1.000
_cell.angle_alpha   90.00
_cell.angle_beta   90.00
_cell.angle_gamma   90.00
#
_symmetry.space_group_name_H-M   'P 1'
#
loop_
_entity.id
_entity.type
_entity.pdbx_description
1 polymer ?
#
loop_
_entity_poly.entity_id
_entity_poly.type
_entity_poly.pdbx_seq_one_letter_code
_entity_poly.pdbx_strand_id
1 'polypeptide(L)'
;MSHKRKLIAGIAVVIVILAIVPASLVYRSRQNFMPPINAVISVERTLCSGICSTSLLTIHGDGRATFEGKANSIIEGVRKTTLSRDKIEELLKAVEEMHFFALQDSYFDPTANARLITVAVTVDGRSKSIFHYGSCSSSDRKIAPSELCALETTINDIANSQPWAQDQSHARASDPVVQAAAKLKVLVYEVCPHCFNP
;
A
#
# COMPACT_ATOMS: atom_id res chain seq x y z
N MET A 1 -55.54 8.96 31.38
CA MET A 1 -54.63 9.45 30.31
C MET A 1 -53.26 8.76 30.23
N SER A 2 -52.84 7.92 31.21
CA SER A 2 -51.50 7.29 31.23
C SER A 2 -51.34 6.08 30.27
N HIS A 3 -52.38 5.27 30.05
CA HIS A 3 -52.30 4.07 29.20
C HIS A 3 -52.11 4.36 27.70
N LYS A 4 -52.76 5.40 27.16
CA LYS A 4 -52.65 5.76 25.73
C LYS A 4 -51.24 6.21 25.35
N ARG A 5 -50.51 6.87 26.26
CA ARG A 5 -49.13 7.32 26.03
C ARG A 5 -48.12 6.18 26.00
N LYS A 6 -48.31 5.15 26.84
CA LYS A 6 -47.47 3.94 26.85
C LYS A 6 -47.65 3.11 25.58
N LEU A 7 -48.87 3.02 25.05
CA LEU A 7 -49.17 2.30 23.81
C LEU A 7 -48.54 2.98 22.58
N ILE A 8 -48.66 4.31 22.48
CA ILE A 8 -48.09 5.09 21.36
C ILE A 8 -46.56 5.03 21.37
N ALA A 9 -45.93 5.12 22.55
CA ALA A 9 -44.47 4.99 22.67
C ALA A 9 -43.96 3.60 22.28
N GLY A 10 -44.68 2.54 22.65
CA GLY A 10 -44.33 1.16 22.25
C GLY A 10 -44.40 0.95 20.74
N ILE A 11 -45.45 1.46 20.08
CA ILE A 11 -45.61 1.35 18.62
C ILE A 11 -44.51 2.12 17.88
N ALA A 12 -44.15 3.33 18.35
CA ALA A 12 -43.09 4.12 17.73
C ALA A 12 -41.72 3.41 17.78
N VAL A 13 -41.38 2.76 18.89
CA VAL A 13 -40.12 1.99 19.02
C VAL A 13 -40.09 0.79 18.06
N VAL A 14 -41.20 0.06 17.93
CA VAL A 14 -41.31 -1.09 17.02
C VAL A 14 -41.17 -0.66 15.56
N ILE A 15 -41.78 0.47 15.16
CA ILE A 15 -41.66 1.01 13.80
C ILE A 15 -40.22 1.43 13.49
N VAL A 16 -39.53 2.07 14.44
CA VAL A 16 -38.13 2.48 14.28
C VAL A 16 -37.21 1.27 14.12
N ILE A 17 -37.40 0.21 14.93
CA ILE A 17 -36.62 -1.03 14.81
C ILE A 17 -36.90 -1.72 13.46
N LEU A 18 -38.17 -1.78 13.04
CA LEU A 18 -38.57 -2.35 11.75
C LEU A 18 -38.05 -1.57 10.54
N ALA A 19 -37.70 -0.29 10.68
CA ALA A 19 -37.10 0.49 9.60
C ALA A 19 -35.56 0.37 9.56
N ILE A 20 -34.90 0.35 10.73
CA ILE A 20 -33.43 0.36 10.82
C ILE A 20 -32.83 -1.01 10.50
N VAL A 21 -33.44 -2.10 10.95
CA VAL A 21 -32.93 -3.47 10.74
C VAL A 21 -32.88 -3.87 9.25
N PRO A 22 -33.94 -3.70 8.43
CA PRO A 22 -33.86 -4.01 7.01
C PRO A 22 -32.95 -3.05 6.26
N ALA A 23 -32.89 -1.76 6.63
CA ALA A 23 -31.96 -0.82 5.99
C ALA A 23 -30.49 -1.22 6.21
N SER A 24 -30.13 -1.65 7.42
CA SER A 24 -28.77 -2.11 7.74
C SER A 24 -28.44 -3.48 7.16
N LEU A 25 -29.41 -4.40 7.07
CA LEU A 25 -29.26 -5.68 6.35
C LEU A 25 -29.12 -5.50 4.82
N VAL A 26 -29.90 -4.61 4.21
CA VAL A 26 -29.81 -4.28 2.77
C VAL A 26 -28.51 -3.53 2.45
N TYR A 27 -28.06 -2.65 3.34
CA TYR A 27 -26.75 -2.00 3.20
C TYR A 27 -25.61 -3.01 3.21
N ARG A 28 -25.66 -3.98 4.13
CA ARG A 28 -24.66 -5.06 4.22
C ARG A 28 -24.70 -6.01 3.01
N SER A 29 -25.85 -6.20 2.37
CA SER A 29 -25.94 -7.04 1.17
C SER A 29 -25.39 -6.35 -0.08
N ARG A 30 -25.57 -5.02 -0.22
CA ARG A 30 -25.02 -4.27 -1.36
C ARG A 30 -23.50 -4.24 -1.43
N GLN A 31 -22.81 -4.29 -0.29
CA GLN A 31 -21.34 -4.32 -0.30
C GLN A 31 -20.74 -5.64 -0.79
N ASN A 32 -21.54 -6.72 -0.92
CA ASN A 32 -21.03 -8.04 -1.28
C ASN A 32 -21.30 -8.45 -2.74
N PHE A 33 -21.95 -7.60 -3.54
CA PHE A 33 -22.36 -7.95 -4.90
C PHE A 33 -21.83 -6.96 -5.94
N MET A 34 -20.52 -6.77 -5.96
CA MET A 34 -19.83 -6.11 -7.07
C MET A 34 -18.94 -7.17 -7.73
N PRO A 35 -19.08 -7.41 -9.05
CA PRO A 35 -18.29 -8.43 -9.72
C PRO A 35 -16.80 -8.14 -9.56
N PRO A 36 -15.95 -9.18 -9.48
CA PRO A 36 -14.51 -9.01 -9.37
C PRO A 36 -14.01 -8.21 -10.57
N ILE A 37 -13.20 -7.18 -10.32
CA ILE A 37 -12.50 -6.51 -11.41
C ILE A 37 -11.42 -7.47 -11.89
N ASN A 38 -11.37 -7.73 -13.19
CA ASN A 38 -10.32 -8.54 -13.79
C ASN A 38 -9.03 -7.71 -13.90
N ALA A 39 -8.35 -7.53 -12.77
CA ALA A 39 -7.11 -6.79 -12.70
C ALA A 39 -6.05 -7.48 -11.85
N VAL A 40 -4.79 -7.31 -12.24
CA VAL A 40 -3.61 -7.70 -11.46
C VAL A 40 -2.57 -6.60 -11.59
N ILE A 41 -2.10 -6.08 -10.46
CA ILE A 41 -1.05 -5.06 -10.40
C ILE A 41 0.09 -5.61 -9.54
N SER A 42 1.31 -5.56 -10.04
CA SER A 42 2.48 -5.98 -9.29
C SER A 42 3.63 -4.99 -9.36
N VAL A 43 4.39 -4.93 -8.26
CA VAL A 43 5.63 -4.17 -8.16
C VAL A 43 6.71 -5.09 -7.63
N GLU A 44 7.69 -5.38 -8.47
CA GLU A 44 8.91 -6.09 -8.08
C GLU A 44 10.04 -5.09 -7.88
N ARG A 45 10.83 -5.31 -6.84
CA ARG A 45 12.04 -4.53 -6.61
C ARG A 45 13.23 -5.46 -6.39
N THR A 46 14.27 -5.27 -7.19
CA THR A 46 15.47 -6.10 -7.14
C THR A 46 16.50 -5.57 -6.14
N LEU A 47 17.60 -6.31 -5.98
CA LEU A 47 18.80 -5.88 -5.26
C LEU A 47 19.40 -4.64 -5.94
N CYS A 48 20.09 -3.84 -5.14
CA CYS A 48 21.03 -2.80 -5.57
C CYS A 48 22.43 -3.16 -5.07
N SER A 49 23.45 -2.37 -5.40
CA SER A 49 24.85 -2.52 -4.93
C SER A 49 25.02 -2.19 -3.42
N GLY A 50 24.18 -2.77 -2.54
CA GLY A 50 24.07 -2.44 -1.12
C GLY A 50 22.91 -3.14 -0.41
N ILE A 51 22.35 -2.49 0.62
CA ILE A 51 21.35 -3.06 1.58
C ILE A 51 19.90 -2.93 1.07
N CYS A 52 19.67 -2.84 -0.24
CA CYS A 52 18.29 -2.77 -0.74
C CYS A 52 17.59 -4.11 -0.54
N SER A 53 16.47 -4.10 0.18
CA SER A 53 15.62 -5.28 0.33
C SER A 53 14.96 -5.66 -0.99
N THR A 54 14.96 -6.95 -1.30
CA THR A 54 14.19 -7.46 -2.46
C THR A 54 12.75 -7.73 -2.08
N SER A 55 11.81 -7.39 -2.94
CA SER A 55 10.39 -7.66 -2.68
C SER A 55 9.53 -7.77 -3.93
N LEU A 56 8.41 -8.46 -3.80
CA LEU A 56 7.33 -8.51 -4.78
C LEU A 56 6.00 -8.24 -4.09
N LEU A 57 5.28 -7.20 -4.52
CA LEU A 57 3.90 -6.95 -4.13
C LEU A 57 3.00 -7.30 -5.31
N THR A 58 1.95 -8.09 -5.08
CA THR A 58 0.91 -8.42 -6.06
C THR A 58 -0.46 -8.09 -5.48
N ILE A 59 -1.27 -7.34 -6.22
CA ILE A 59 -2.63 -6.92 -5.86
C ILE A 59 -3.59 -7.40 -6.94
N HIS A 60 -4.64 -8.11 -6.54
CA HIS A 60 -5.70 -8.58 -7.42
C HIS A 60 -6.93 -7.65 -7.34
N GLY A 61 -7.68 -7.54 -8.43
CA GLY A 61 -8.88 -6.70 -8.52
C GLY A 61 -10.07 -7.14 -7.65
N ASP A 62 -9.96 -8.30 -6.98
CA ASP A 62 -10.88 -8.75 -5.93
C ASP A 62 -10.42 -8.38 -4.51
N GLY A 63 -9.34 -7.60 -4.39
CA GLY A 63 -8.82 -7.12 -3.11
C GLY A 63 -7.71 -7.98 -2.52
N ARG A 64 -7.48 -9.21 -2.99
CA ARG A 64 -6.36 -10.03 -2.46
C ARG A 64 -5.03 -9.34 -2.75
N ALA A 65 -4.20 -9.17 -1.73
CA ALA A 65 -2.85 -8.65 -1.88
C ALA A 65 -1.82 -9.55 -1.18
N THR A 66 -0.71 -9.81 -1.87
CA THR A 66 0.40 -10.64 -1.38
C THR A 66 1.69 -9.84 -1.46
N PHE A 67 2.39 -9.74 -0.33
CA PHE A 67 3.74 -9.18 -0.24
C PHE A 67 4.73 -10.31 0.03
N GLU A 68 5.77 -10.40 -0.79
CA GLU A 68 6.85 -11.37 -0.66
C GLU A 68 8.14 -10.61 -0.44
N GLY A 69 8.65 -10.62 0.79
CA GLY A 69 9.99 -10.14 1.06
C GLY A 69 11.02 -11.24 0.82
N LYS A 70 12.04 -10.93 0.03
CA LYS A 70 13.16 -11.82 -0.33
C LYS A 70 14.42 -11.37 0.45
N ALA A 71 15.61 -11.81 0.02
CA ALA A 71 16.89 -11.53 0.67
C ALA A 71 17.08 -10.06 1.09
N ASN A 72 17.68 -9.87 2.28
CA ASN A 72 17.93 -8.57 2.92
C ASN A 72 16.65 -7.74 3.20
N SER A 73 15.47 -8.36 3.16
CA SER A 73 14.23 -7.74 3.60
C SER A 73 14.06 -7.90 5.10
N ILE A 74 13.71 -6.80 5.77
CA ILE A 74 13.38 -6.77 7.21
C ILE A 74 12.21 -7.73 7.52
N ILE A 75 11.33 -7.96 6.54
CA ILE A 75 10.35 -9.05 6.56
C ILE A 75 10.70 -10.01 5.45
N GLU A 76 11.16 -11.20 5.81
CA GLU A 76 11.28 -12.30 4.86
C GLU A 76 9.98 -13.12 4.80
N GLY A 77 9.73 -13.70 3.63
CA GLY A 77 8.60 -14.58 3.38
C GLY A 77 7.33 -13.87 2.92
N VAL A 78 6.25 -14.65 2.87
CA VAL A 78 4.97 -14.25 2.28
C VAL A 78 4.06 -13.65 3.36
N ARG A 79 3.42 -12.52 3.05
CA ARG A 79 2.33 -11.91 3.82
C ARG A 79 1.15 -11.68 2.91
N LYS A 80 -0.05 -11.92 3.42
CA LYS A 80 -1.30 -11.78 2.66
C LYS A 80 -2.27 -10.88 3.41
N THR A 81 -3.01 -10.07 2.69
CA THR A 81 -4.08 -9.23 3.21
C THR A 81 -5.19 -9.09 2.18
N THR A 82 -6.28 -8.45 2.57
CA THR A 82 -7.37 -8.06 1.69
C THR A 82 -7.56 -6.56 1.76
N LEU A 83 -7.48 -5.89 0.61
CA LEU A 83 -7.74 -4.47 0.46
C LEU A 83 -9.24 -4.21 0.33
N SER A 84 -9.68 -3.04 0.80
CA SER A 84 -11.06 -2.60 0.55
C SER A 84 -11.26 -2.30 -0.93
N ARG A 85 -12.53 -2.33 -1.36
CA ARG A 85 -12.90 -2.00 -2.73
C ARG A 85 -12.42 -0.60 -3.15
N ASP A 86 -12.61 0.39 -2.28
CA ASP A 86 -12.21 1.77 -2.53
C ASP A 86 -10.70 1.88 -2.85
N LYS A 87 -9.85 1.06 -2.20
CA LYS A 87 -8.40 1.02 -2.48
C LYS A 87 -8.07 0.40 -3.83
N ILE A 88 -8.83 -0.59 -4.26
CA ILE A 88 -8.68 -1.16 -5.61
C ILE A 88 -9.12 -0.15 -6.67
N GLU A 89 -10.22 0.56 -6.45
CA GLU A 89 -10.72 1.59 -7.37
C GLU A 89 -9.76 2.80 -7.44
N GLU A 90 -9.22 3.25 -6.31
CA GLU A 90 -8.18 4.28 -6.24
C GLU A 90 -6.95 3.89 -7.09
N LEU A 91 -6.50 2.64 -6.97
CA LEU A 91 -5.34 2.16 -7.70
C LEU A 91 -5.58 2.05 -9.21
N LEU A 92 -6.75 1.55 -9.63
CA LEU A 92 -7.09 1.44 -11.04
C LEU A 92 -7.33 2.80 -11.70
N LYS A 93 -7.92 3.73 -10.95
CA LYS A 93 -8.04 5.12 -11.37
C LYS A 93 -6.65 5.74 -11.61
N ALA A 94 -5.69 5.52 -10.71
CA ALA A 94 -4.32 6.00 -10.90
C ALA A 94 -3.67 5.42 -12.17
N VAL A 95 -3.88 4.13 -12.47
CA VAL A 95 -3.41 3.47 -13.71
C VAL A 95 -4.01 4.11 -14.96
N GLU A 96 -5.30 4.43 -14.92
CA GLU A 96 -6.02 5.06 -16.03
C GLU A 96 -5.58 6.50 -16.27
N GLU A 97 -5.57 7.33 -15.22
CA GLU A 97 -5.25 8.77 -15.27
C GLU A 97 -3.82 9.02 -15.75
N MET A 98 -2.87 8.13 -15.42
CA MET A 98 -1.48 8.23 -15.89
C MET A 98 -1.27 7.71 -17.32
N HIS A 99 -2.33 7.20 -17.96
CA HIS A 99 -2.26 6.50 -19.24
C HIS A 99 -1.17 5.41 -19.25
N PHE A 100 -1.14 4.54 -18.22
CA PHE A 100 -0.06 3.58 -17.98
C PHE A 100 0.36 2.81 -19.25
N PHE A 101 -0.63 2.37 -20.03
CA PHE A 101 -0.38 1.58 -21.22
C PHE A 101 0.27 2.33 -22.40
N ALA A 102 0.27 3.67 -22.36
CA ALA A 102 0.90 4.54 -23.36
C ALA A 102 2.35 4.93 -23.01
N LEU A 103 2.80 4.67 -21.78
CA LEU A 103 4.18 4.93 -21.36
C LEU A 103 5.18 4.05 -22.12
N GLN A 104 6.47 4.43 -22.06
CA GLN A 104 7.54 3.57 -22.55
C GLN A 104 7.67 2.31 -21.67
N ASP A 105 8.17 1.23 -22.25
CA ASP A 105 8.36 -0.04 -21.53
C ASP A 105 9.58 0.01 -20.58
N SER A 106 10.47 1.00 -20.73
CA SER A 106 11.63 1.13 -19.86
C SER A 106 12.14 2.56 -19.69
N TYR A 107 12.65 2.86 -18.49
CA TYR A 107 13.36 4.11 -18.16
C TYR A 107 14.66 3.81 -17.44
N PHE A 108 15.78 3.95 -18.15
CA PHE A 108 17.09 3.45 -17.72
C PHE A 108 18.14 4.56 -17.76
N ASP A 109 18.98 4.62 -16.72
CA ASP A 109 20.20 5.43 -16.68
C ASP A 109 21.37 4.50 -16.32
N PRO A 110 22.29 4.19 -17.25
CA PRO A 110 23.41 3.27 -17.00
C PRO A 110 24.38 3.79 -15.94
N THR A 111 24.36 5.09 -15.66
CA THR A 111 25.24 5.71 -14.66
C THR A 111 24.63 5.69 -13.26
N ALA A 112 23.34 5.33 -13.14
CA ALA A 112 22.66 5.28 -11.87
C ALA A 112 23.05 4.02 -11.10
N ASN A 113 23.68 4.19 -9.94
CA ASN A 113 23.83 3.13 -8.95
C ASN A 113 22.51 2.93 -8.18
N ALA A 114 21.45 2.60 -8.91
CA ALA A 114 20.10 2.53 -8.41
C ALA A 114 19.52 1.12 -8.56
N ARG A 115 18.49 0.82 -7.76
CA ARG A 115 17.76 -0.45 -7.86
C ARG A 115 16.91 -0.51 -9.13
N LEU A 116 16.70 -1.72 -9.66
CA LEU A 116 15.68 -1.98 -10.68
C LEU A 116 14.31 -2.18 -10.02
N ILE A 117 13.30 -1.54 -10.60
CA ILE A 117 11.89 -1.68 -10.23
C ILE A 117 11.12 -2.08 -11.49
N THR A 118 10.25 -3.06 -11.33
CA THR A 118 9.32 -3.51 -12.38
C THR A 118 7.91 -3.27 -11.90
N VAL A 119 7.13 -2.49 -12.65
CA VAL A 119 5.69 -2.30 -12.41
C VAL A 119 4.95 -3.00 -13.53
N ALA A 120 4.10 -3.97 -13.20
CA ALA A 120 3.26 -4.67 -14.17
C ALA A 120 1.78 -4.48 -13.85
N VAL A 121 1.00 -4.23 -14.90
CA VAL A 121 -0.44 -4.01 -14.80
C VAL A 121 -1.14 -4.86 -15.86
N THR A 122 -2.14 -5.60 -15.43
CA THR A 122 -3.11 -6.28 -16.29
C THR A 122 -4.51 -5.82 -15.91
N VAL A 123 -5.29 -5.35 -16.87
CA VAL A 123 -6.71 -4.97 -16.70
C VAL A 123 -7.49 -5.49 -17.91
N ASP A 124 -8.53 -6.28 -17.67
CA ASP A 124 -9.42 -6.84 -18.69
C ASP A 124 -8.68 -7.52 -19.86
N GLY A 125 -7.60 -8.24 -19.53
CA GLY A 125 -6.76 -8.96 -20.51
C GLY A 125 -5.72 -8.10 -21.24
N ARG A 126 -5.70 -6.78 -21.04
CA ARG A 126 -4.62 -5.91 -21.52
C ARG A 126 -3.51 -5.86 -20.49
N SER A 127 -2.29 -6.22 -20.87
CA SER A 127 -1.12 -6.27 -19.98
C SER A 127 0.01 -5.36 -20.47
N LYS A 128 0.73 -4.75 -19.53
CA LYS A 128 2.01 -4.04 -19.78
C LYS A 128 2.89 -4.13 -18.55
N SER A 129 4.20 -4.20 -18.78
CA SER A 129 5.23 -4.11 -17.76
C SER A 129 6.18 -2.98 -18.09
N ILE A 130 6.56 -2.20 -17.08
CA ILE A 130 7.52 -1.10 -17.20
C ILE A 130 8.68 -1.36 -16.25
N PHE A 131 9.90 -1.25 -16.77
CA PHE A 131 11.14 -1.43 -16.02
C PHE A 131 11.84 -0.10 -15.84
N HIS A 132 12.23 0.28 -14.62
CA HIS A 132 12.98 1.52 -14.43
C HIS A 132 13.98 1.46 -13.28
N TYR A 133 14.96 2.36 -13.36
CA TYR A 133 15.92 2.59 -12.29
C TYR A 133 15.47 3.71 -11.34
N GLY A 134 15.82 3.52 -10.06
CA GLY A 134 15.53 4.49 -9.00
C GLY A 134 14.12 4.35 -8.45
N SER A 135 13.98 4.59 -7.15
CA SER A 135 12.67 4.65 -6.50
C SER A 135 12.09 6.06 -6.59
N CYS A 136 10.78 6.16 -6.78
CA CYS A 136 10.08 7.44 -6.76
C CYS A 136 9.94 8.06 -5.36
N SER A 137 10.33 7.32 -4.31
CA SER A 137 10.22 7.69 -2.89
C SER A 137 11.54 8.02 -2.18
N SER A 138 12.70 7.82 -2.81
CA SER A 138 14.01 8.05 -2.20
C SER A 138 14.66 9.33 -2.70
N SER A 139 15.77 9.71 -2.06
CA SER A 139 16.72 10.71 -2.57
C SER A 139 17.46 10.26 -3.84
N ASP A 140 17.11 9.10 -4.40
CA ASP A 140 17.69 8.62 -5.64
C ASP A 140 17.30 9.53 -6.81
N ARG A 141 18.10 9.48 -7.87
CA ARG A 141 17.79 10.17 -9.11
C ARG A 141 16.46 9.65 -9.67
N LYS A 142 15.46 10.52 -9.78
CA LYS A 142 14.18 10.20 -10.43
C LYS A 142 14.40 10.10 -11.94
N ILE A 143 14.39 8.87 -12.45
CA ILE A 143 14.57 8.56 -13.89
C ILE A 143 13.22 8.31 -14.56
N ALA A 144 12.30 7.67 -13.84
CA ALA A 144 10.92 7.46 -14.27
C ALA A 144 10.16 8.78 -14.41
N PRO A 145 9.19 8.87 -15.34
CA PRO A 145 8.32 10.04 -15.46
C PRO A 145 7.45 10.21 -14.21
N SER A 146 7.04 11.45 -13.94
CA SER A 146 6.24 11.82 -12.77
C SER A 146 4.95 10.99 -12.61
N GLU A 147 4.36 10.61 -13.74
CA GLU A 147 3.15 9.84 -13.88
C GLU A 147 3.34 8.41 -13.34
N LEU A 148 4.46 7.77 -13.69
CA LEU A 148 4.82 6.46 -13.13
C LEU A 148 5.12 6.55 -11.63
N CYS A 149 5.77 7.64 -11.22
CA CYS A 149 6.03 7.90 -9.81
C CYS A 149 4.78 8.14 -8.97
N ALA A 150 3.74 8.74 -9.53
CA ALA A 150 2.46 8.91 -8.85
C ALA A 150 1.83 7.55 -8.53
N LEU A 151 1.79 6.64 -9.51
CA LEU A 151 1.27 5.28 -9.31
C LEU A 151 2.06 4.52 -8.26
N GLU A 152 3.40 4.55 -8.33
CA GLU A 152 4.24 3.91 -7.31
C GLU A 152 4.01 4.47 -5.91
N THR A 153 3.75 5.77 -5.80
CA THR A 153 3.44 6.43 -4.52
C THR A 153 2.13 5.87 -3.97
N THR A 154 1.06 5.80 -4.79
CA THR A 154 -0.21 5.19 -4.40
C THR A 154 -0.03 3.74 -3.96
N ILE A 155 0.76 2.94 -4.69
CA ILE A 155 1.06 1.55 -4.34
C ILE A 155 1.81 1.47 -3.00
N ASN A 156 2.79 2.34 -2.78
CA ASN A 156 3.56 2.40 -1.55
C ASN A 156 2.68 2.79 -0.36
N ASP A 157 1.79 3.76 -0.51
CA ASP A 157 0.88 4.19 0.54
C ASP A 157 -0.08 3.07 0.93
N ILE A 158 -0.62 2.36 -0.05
CA ILE A 158 -1.44 1.16 0.17
C ILE A 158 -0.62 0.10 0.91
N ALA A 159 0.62 -0.17 0.49
CA ALA A 159 1.48 -1.17 1.11
C ALA A 159 1.86 -0.79 2.55
N ASN A 160 2.14 0.48 2.80
CA ASN A 160 2.53 1.01 4.11
C ASN A 160 1.34 1.10 5.09
N SER A 161 0.11 1.09 4.59
CA SER A 161 -1.09 1.04 5.43
C SER A 161 -1.47 -0.38 5.87
N GLN A 162 -0.74 -1.42 5.44
CA GLN A 162 -1.07 -2.82 5.77
C GLN A 162 -0.40 -3.30 7.06
N PRO A 163 -0.93 -4.36 7.70
CA PRO A 163 -0.35 -4.92 8.92
C PRO A 163 1.14 -5.29 8.79
N TRP A 164 1.59 -5.76 7.63
CA TRP A 164 3.01 -6.07 7.42
C TRP A 164 3.92 -4.84 7.52
N ALA A 165 3.41 -3.61 7.33
CA ALA A 165 4.23 -2.41 7.51
C ALA A 165 4.59 -2.20 8.99
N GLN A 166 3.69 -2.62 9.90
CA GLN A 166 3.95 -2.60 11.34
C GLN A 166 4.94 -3.70 11.75
N ASP A 167 4.87 -4.87 11.12
CA ASP A 167 5.89 -5.92 11.29
C ASP A 167 7.28 -5.38 10.89
N GLN A 168 7.33 -4.57 9.82
CA GLN A 168 8.54 -3.96 9.28
C GLN A 168 9.14 -2.94 10.26
N SER A 169 8.31 -2.10 10.88
CA SER A 169 8.77 -1.11 11.85
C SER A 169 9.24 -1.77 13.16
N HIS A 170 8.54 -2.79 13.65
CA HIS A 170 8.96 -3.55 14.82
C HIS A 170 10.27 -4.31 14.59
N ALA A 171 10.35 -5.05 13.48
CA ALA A 171 11.57 -5.78 13.13
C ALA A 171 12.77 -4.84 12.97
N ARG A 172 12.57 -3.67 12.34
CA ARG A 172 13.61 -2.64 12.22
C ARG A 172 14.02 -2.05 13.57
N ALA A 173 13.09 -1.82 14.49
CA ALA A 173 13.40 -1.33 15.83
C ALA A 173 14.13 -2.38 16.70
N SER A 174 13.91 -3.66 16.44
CA SER A 174 14.58 -4.77 17.13
C SER A 174 15.96 -5.12 16.56
N ASP A 175 16.35 -4.58 15.41
CA ASP A 175 17.63 -4.88 14.76
C ASP A 175 18.81 -4.35 15.62
N PRO A 176 19.77 -5.21 16.04
CA PRO A 176 20.88 -4.82 16.91
C PRO A 176 21.81 -3.77 16.27
N VAL A 177 21.94 -3.73 14.95
CA VAL A 177 22.73 -2.71 14.23
C VAL A 177 22.01 -1.36 14.30
N VAL A 178 20.69 -1.36 14.09
CA VAL A 178 19.87 -0.14 14.21
C VAL A 178 19.85 0.36 15.66
N GLN A 179 19.75 -0.54 16.64
CA GLN A 179 19.83 -0.20 18.06
C GLN A 179 21.21 0.34 18.44
N ALA A 180 22.30 -0.23 17.92
CA ALA A 180 23.66 0.27 18.14
C ALA A 180 23.84 1.67 17.54
N ALA A 181 23.36 1.90 16.32
CA ALA A 181 23.38 3.23 15.69
C ALA A 181 22.53 4.26 16.47
N ALA A 182 21.35 3.87 16.95
CA ALA A 182 20.50 4.72 17.77
C ALA A 182 21.15 5.07 19.12
N LYS A 183 21.75 4.09 19.80
CA LYS A 183 22.53 4.30 21.04
C LYS A 183 23.73 5.21 20.81
N LEU A 184 24.46 5.02 19.71
CA LEU A 184 25.59 5.87 19.35
C LEU A 184 25.12 7.31 19.06
N LYS A 185 23.99 7.49 18.39
CA LYS A 185 23.41 8.81 18.12
C LYS A 185 23.01 9.54 19.41
N VAL A 186 22.44 8.83 20.40
CA VAL A 186 22.15 9.39 21.73
C VAL A 186 23.43 9.78 22.45
N LEU A 187 24.43 8.89 22.50
CA LEU A 187 25.74 9.16 23.12
C LEU A 187 26.43 10.37 22.49
N VAL A 188 26.41 10.49 21.16
CA VAL A 188 27.01 11.63 20.46
C VAL A 188 26.26 12.93 20.79
N TYR A 189 24.94 12.89 20.93
CA TYR A 189 24.14 14.07 21.30
C TYR A 189 24.36 14.51 22.75
N GLU A 190 24.56 13.57 23.67
CA GLU A 190 24.94 13.85 25.05
C GLU A 190 26.36 14.44 25.16
N VAL A 191 27.29 14.00 24.30
CA VAL A 191 28.69 14.44 24.31
C VAL A 191 28.90 15.77 23.56
N CYS A 192 28.14 16.03 22.48
CA CYS A 192 28.21 17.28 21.74
C CYS A 192 26.85 17.67 21.11
N PRO A 193 25.97 18.36 21.85
CA PRO A 193 24.65 18.76 21.36
C PRO A 193 24.68 19.81 20.23
N HIS A 194 25.86 20.36 19.88
CA HIS A 194 26.02 21.37 18.83
C HIS A 194 26.78 20.88 17.60
N CYS A 195 27.21 19.61 17.58
CA CYS A 195 27.96 19.04 16.45
C CYS A 195 27.07 18.62 15.26
N PHE A 196 25.75 18.81 15.34
CA PHE A 196 24.77 18.30 14.37
C PHE A 196 23.79 19.36 13.83
N ASN A 197 24.18 20.64 13.82
CA ASN A 197 23.48 21.66 13.05
C ASN A 197 24.38 22.08 11.88
N PRO A 198 23.98 21.85 10.61
CA PRO A 198 24.76 22.28 9.45
C PRO A 198 24.87 23.80 9.35
#